data_AF-A0A962F8Y3-F1
#
_entry.id   AF-A0A962F8Y3-F1
#
_cell.length_a   1.000
_cell.length_b   1.000
_cell.length_c   1.000
_cell.angle_alpha   90.00
_cell.angle_beta   90.00
_cell.angle_gamma   90.00
#
_symmetry.space_group_name_H-M   'P 1'
#
loop_
_entity.id
_entity.type
_entity.pdbx_description
1 polymer ?
#
loop_
_entity_poly.entity_id
_entity_poly.type
_entity_poly.pdbx_seq_one_letter_code
_entity_poly.pdbx_strand_id
1 'polypeptide(L)'
;MTALSAHSAPDAPAPAKTSLLGLTRAQLGDALRTLDLPEREVRMRVNQLWNWIYFHGVRDFDAMLNVSKVLRGRLAEKFTLARPEVVSEQV
;
A
#
# COMPACT_ATOMS: atom_id res chain seq x y z
N MET A 1 -27.46 26.46 -18.64
CA MET A 1 -26.08 26.94 -18.62
C MET A 1 -25.56 26.78 -17.20
N THR A 2 -24.91 25.64 -16.90
CA THR A 2 -23.44 25.53 -16.70
C THR A 2 -23.03 26.18 -15.38
N ALA A 3 -22.55 25.46 -14.36
CA ALA A 3 -21.25 24.79 -14.43
C ALA A 3 -21.14 23.53 -13.57
N LEU A 4 -20.68 22.47 -14.23
CA LEU A 4 -19.97 21.34 -13.66
C LEU A 4 -18.53 21.84 -13.39
N SER A 5 -18.17 22.12 -12.13
CA SER A 5 -16.77 22.41 -11.79
C SER A 5 -16.09 21.11 -11.36
N ALA A 6 -15.41 20.50 -12.32
CA ALA A 6 -14.36 19.54 -12.06
C ALA A 6 -13.07 20.27 -11.62
N HIS A 7 -12.19 19.47 -11.01
CA HIS A 7 -10.73 19.61 -10.86
C HIS A 7 -10.14 20.27 -9.60
N SER A 8 -9.48 19.42 -8.80
CA SER A 8 -8.19 19.64 -8.13
C SER A 8 -7.67 18.25 -7.72
N ALA A 9 -6.50 17.73 -8.09
CA ALA A 9 -5.30 18.25 -8.74
C ALA A 9 -4.58 17.08 -9.48
N PRO A 10 -3.62 17.33 -10.39
CA PRO A 10 -2.75 16.29 -10.89
C PRO A 10 -1.67 16.03 -9.83
N ASP A 11 -1.75 14.92 -9.10
CA ASP A 11 -0.64 14.51 -8.23
C ASP A 11 0.45 13.93 -9.15
N ALA A 12 1.42 14.78 -9.49
CA ALA A 12 2.61 14.44 -10.25
C ALA A 12 3.28 13.18 -9.65
N PRO A 13 3.94 12.34 -10.48
CA PRO A 13 4.34 11.01 -10.07
C PRO A 13 5.46 11.10 -9.03
N ALA A 14 5.08 11.00 -7.76
CA ALA A 14 6.02 10.54 -6.73
C ALA A 14 6.65 9.23 -7.24
N PRO A 15 7.95 8.97 -6.98
CA PRO A 15 8.61 7.76 -7.46
C PRO A 15 7.70 6.57 -7.19
N ALA A 16 7.37 5.81 -8.23
CA ALA A 16 6.27 4.84 -8.25
C ALA A 16 6.45 3.81 -7.12
N LYS A 17 6.01 4.17 -5.91
CA LYS A 17 6.04 3.29 -4.76
C LYS A 17 5.20 2.09 -5.15
N THR A 18 5.74 0.89 -4.95
CA THR A 18 5.03 -0.33 -5.28
C THR A 18 3.71 -0.33 -4.50
N SER A 19 2.59 -0.46 -5.21
CA SER A 19 1.31 -0.57 -4.55
C SER A 19 1.18 -1.96 -3.94
N LEU A 20 0.89 -2.03 -2.64
CA LEU A 20 0.55 -3.29 -1.99
C LEU A 20 -0.90 -3.71 -2.29
N LEU A 21 -1.69 -2.78 -2.81
CA LEU A 21 -3.07 -3.03 -3.21
C LEU A 21 -3.08 -3.93 -4.45
N GLY A 22 -3.73 -5.09 -4.35
CA GLY A 22 -3.79 -6.08 -5.43
C GLY A 22 -2.71 -7.18 -5.34
N LEU A 23 -1.73 -7.04 -4.45
CA LEU A 23 -0.72 -8.09 -4.25
C LEU A 23 -1.32 -9.30 -3.52
N THR A 24 -0.91 -10.51 -3.95
CA THR A 24 -1.21 -11.76 -3.25
C THR A 24 -0.50 -11.81 -1.89
N ARG A 25 -0.95 -12.70 -0.98
CA ARG A 25 -0.28 -12.90 0.33
C ARG A 25 1.21 -13.22 0.19
N ALA A 26 1.60 -14.00 -0.82
CA ALA A 26 2.99 -14.33 -1.09
C ALA A 26 3.79 -13.08 -1.48
N GLN A 27 3.25 -12.25 -2.39
CA GLN A 27 3.86 -10.99 -2.81
C GLN A 27 3.94 -9.96 -1.69
N LEU A 28 2.92 -9.87 -0.82
CA LEU A 28 2.99 -9.06 0.40
C LEU A 28 4.12 -9.53 1.31
N GLY A 29 4.30 -10.85 1.45
CA GLY A 29 5.39 -11.42 2.23
C GLY A 29 6.75 -11.02 1.68
N ASP A 30 6.92 -11.11 0.36
CA ASP A 30 8.15 -10.69 -0.31
C ASP A 30 8.45 -9.20 -0.11
N ALA A 31 7.44 -8.35 -0.32
CA ALA A 31 7.53 -6.91 -0.08
C ALA A 31 7.95 -6.59 1.37
N LEU A 32 7.39 -7.29 2.35
CA LEU A 32 7.76 -7.11 3.76
C LEU A 32 9.19 -7.57 4.09
N ARG A 33 9.72 -8.60 3.42
CA ARG A 33 11.13 -9.01 3.60
C ARG A 33 12.11 -7.93 3.18
N THR A 34 11.75 -7.07 2.22
CA THR A 34 12.56 -5.90 1.81
C THR A 34 12.67 -4.81 2.88
N LEU A 35 11.94 -4.93 4.00
CA LEU A 35 11.95 -4.00 5.14
C LEU A 35 12.79 -4.49 6.32
N ASP A 36 13.61 -5.54 6.12
CA ASP A 36 14.42 -6.19 7.15
C ASP A 36 13.60 -6.64 8.36
N LEU A 37 12.38 -7.11 8.10
CA LEU A 37 11.53 -7.72 9.11
C LEU A 37 11.99 -9.16 9.38
N PRO A 38 12.02 -9.60 10.64
CA PRO A 38 12.33 -10.99 10.94
C PRO A 38 11.25 -11.90 10.35
N GLU A 39 11.66 -13.00 9.72
CA GLU A 39 10.77 -13.93 8.98
C GLU A 39 9.60 -14.43 9.84
N ARG A 40 9.83 -14.60 11.15
CA ARG A 40 8.80 -15.00 12.12
C ARG A 40 7.65 -13.99 12.22
N GLU A 41 7.92 -12.71 12.01
CA GLU A 41 6.91 -11.65 12.03
C GLU A 41 6.26 -11.41 10.66
N VAL A 42 6.94 -11.75 9.56
CA VAL A 42 6.44 -11.51 8.19
C VAL A 42 5.06 -12.14 8.01
N ARG A 43 4.90 -13.43 8.36
CA ARG A 43 3.62 -14.14 8.20
C ARG A 43 2.46 -13.47 8.96
N MET A 44 2.70 -13.01 10.19
CA MET A 44 1.69 -12.30 10.98
C MET A 44 1.34 -10.96 10.34
N ARG A 45 2.35 -10.20 9.90
CA ARG A 45 2.18 -8.87 9.30
C ARG A 45 1.49 -8.93 7.94
N VAL A 46 1.76 -9.96 7.13
CA VAL A 46 1.00 -10.25 5.90
C VAL A 46 -0.48 -10.42 6.21
N ASN A 47 -0.84 -11.19 7.23
CA ASN A 47 -2.24 -11.41 7.59
C ASN A 47 -2.92 -10.11 8.07
N GLN A 48 -2.22 -9.29 8.86
CA GLN A 48 -2.74 -7.98 9.27
C GLN A 48 -3.00 -7.07 8.07
N LEU A 49 -1.99 -6.90 7.21
CA LEU A 49 -2.11 -6.07 6.00
C LEU A 49 -3.21 -6.58 5.08
N TRP A 50 -3.26 -7.88 4.83
CA TRP A 50 -4.30 -8.50 4.01
C TRP A 50 -5.70 -8.20 4.57
N ASN A 51 -5.89 -8.36 5.89
CA ASN A 51 -7.17 -8.09 6.52
C ASN A 51 -7.59 -6.62 6.31
N TRP A 52 -6.68 -5.69 6.53
CA TRP A 52 -6.95 -4.27 6.33
C TRP A 52 -7.26 -3.90 4.88
N ILE A 53 -6.45 -4.38 3.94
CA ILE A 53 -6.59 -4.06 2.52
C ILE A 53 -7.90 -4.62 1.96
N TYR A 54 -8.22 -5.88 2.26
CA TYR A 54 -9.32 -6.59 1.60
C TYR A 54 -10.63 -6.64 2.40
N PHE A 55 -10.58 -6.69 3.73
CA PHE A 55 -11.80 -6.71 4.55
C PHE A 55 -12.22 -5.30 4.98
N HIS A 56 -11.27 -4.42 5.30
CA HIS A 56 -11.58 -3.05 5.72
C HIS A 56 -11.51 -2.04 4.57
N GLY A 57 -10.90 -2.40 3.44
CA GLY A 57 -10.80 -1.52 2.27
C GLY A 57 -9.99 -0.24 2.52
N VAL A 58 -9.06 -0.26 3.49
CA VAL A 58 -8.29 0.94 3.82
C VAL A 58 -7.28 1.27 2.72
N ARG A 59 -7.10 2.57 2.49
CA ARG A 59 -6.21 3.12 1.45
C ARG A 59 -5.00 3.85 2.02
N ASP A 60 -4.89 3.86 3.35
CA ASP A 60 -3.82 4.52 4.09
C ASP A 60 -3.30 3.59 5.18
N PHE A 61 -1.97 3.52 5.31
CA PHE A 61 -1.35 2.74 6.37
C PHE A 61 -1.69 3.31 7.75
N ASP A 62 -1.96 4.61 7.87
CA ASP A 62 -2.25 5.23 9.16
C ASP A 62 -3.54 4.69 9.79
N ALA A 63 -4.52 4.28 8.97
CA ALA A 63 -5.77 3.66 9.42
C ALA A 63 -5.57 2.29 10.10
N MET A 64 -4.42 1.65 9.94
CA MET A 64 -4.14 0.32 10.49
C MET A 64 -3.72 0.40 11.96
N LEU A 65 -4.70 0.56 12.86
CA LEU A 65 -4.46 0.80 14.30
C LEU A 65 -3.74 -0.36 15.01
N ASN A 66 -3.83 -1.58 14.50
CA ASN A 66 -3.13 -2.76 15.05
C ASN A 66 -1.72 -2.95 14.47
N VAL A 67 -1.25 -2.03 13.62
CA VAL A 67 0.11 -2.01 13.06
C VAL A 67 0.91 -0.91 13.76
N SER A 68 2.11 -1.25 14.23
CA SER A 68 2.97 -0.30 14.95
C SER A 68 3.29 0.94 14.11
N LYS A 69 3.36 2.12 14.75
CA LYS A 69 3.68 3.39 14.06
C LYS A 69 4.99 3.31 13.27
N VAL A 70 5.99 2.60 13.81
CA VAL A 70 7.29 2.37 13.15
C VAL A 70 7.11 1.60 11.85
N LEU A 71 6.34 0.51 11.83
CA LEU A 71 6.12 -0.25 10.61
C LEU A 71 5.26 0.53 9.60
N ARG A 72 4.23 1.25 10.07
CA ARG A 72 3.42 2.13 9.20
C ARG A 72 4.31 3.17 8.50
N GLY A 73 5.28 3.74 9.20
CA GLY A 73 6.29 4.63 8.62
C GLY A 73 7.12 3.95 7.52
N ARG A 74 7.75 2.81 7.84
CA ARG A 74 8.56 2.05 6.86
C ARG A 74 7.78 1.64 5.62
N LEU A 75 6.51 1.26 5.80
CA LEU A 75 5.60 0.95 4.71
C LEU A 75 5.32 2.18 3.86
N ALA A 76 4.99 3.32 4.47
CA ALA A 76 4.71 4.56 3.75
C ALA A 76 5.95 5.13 3.03
N GLU A 77 7.17 4.82 3.48
CA GLU A 77 8.41 5.22 2.80
C GLU A 77 8.61 4.46 1.48
N LYS A 78 8.38 3.13 1.46
CA LYS A 78 8.68 2.28 0.29
C LYS A 78 7.46 1.91 -0.55
N PHE A 79 6.27 1.91 0.03
CA PHE A 79 5.06 1.33 -0.55
C PHE A 79 3.88 2.32 -0.52
N THR A 80 2.85 2.01 -1.30
CA THR A 80 1.58 2.74 -1.29
C THR A 80 0.39 1.78 -1.24
N LEU A 81 -0.77 2.29 -0.84
CA LEU A 81 -2.08 1.63 -0.99
C LEU A 81 -2.97 2.37 -1.99
N ALA A 82 -2.41 3.37 -2.69
CA ALA A 82 -3.08 3.98 -3.82
C ALA A 82 -3.37 2.92 -4.88
N ARG A 83 -4.51 3.09 -5.56
CA ARG A 83 -4.80 2.29 -6.76
C ARG A 83 -3.63 2.52 -7.71
N PRO A 84 -2.95 1.46 -8.19
CA PRO A 84 -1.92 1.65 -9.20
C PRO A 84 -2.60 2.37 -10.38
N GLU A 85 -2.10 3.55 -10.75
CA GLU A 85 -2.26 3.95 -12.14
C GLU A 85 -1.65 2.82 -12.95
N VAL A 86 -2.40 2.33 -13.92
CA VAL A 86 -2.03 1.15 -14.70
C VAL A 86 -0.86 1.55 -15.59
N VAL A 87 0.34 1.60 -15.02
CA VAL A 87 1.58 1.59 -15.77
C VAL A 87 1.83 0.13 -16.08
N SER A 88 1.11 -0.35 -17.10
CA SER A 88 1.44 -1.57 -17.80
C SER A 88 2.89 -1.45 -18.26
N GLU A 89 3.80 -2.21 -17.66
CA GLU A 89 5.11 -2.64 -18.18
C GLU A 89 5.88 -3.31 -17.00
N GLN A 90 6.48 -4.50 -17.08
CA GLN A 90 7.01 -5.25 -18.23
C GLN A 90 7.06 -6.77 -17.98
N VAL A 91 6.92 -7.50 -19.10
CA VAL A 91 7.28 -8.91 -19.43
C VAL A 91 6.42 -10.03 -18.86
#